data_AF-A0A7C6S3W0-F1
#
_entry.id   AF-A0A7C6S3W0-F1
#
_cell.length_a   1.000
_cell.length_b   1.000
_cell.length_c   1.000
_cell.angle_alpha   90.00
_cell.angle_beta   90.00
_cell.angle_gamma   90.00
#
_symmetry.space_group_name_H-M   'P 1'
#
loop_
_entity.id
_entity.type
_entity.pdbx_description
1 polymer ?
#
loop_
_entity_poly.entity_id
_entity_poly.type
_entity_poly.pdbx_seq_one_letter_code
_entity_poly.pdbx_strand_id
1 'polypeptide(L)'
;MRLSELQTGEKAYIVKVNGSGAFRKRLLEMGFIRGQEVKSILNAPLKDPIKYQIMEYEVSLRRSEAVMIEISMVKGDVPEYEQEDDEDRESAAKARPIQRLIKTATEKEPNTITVALVGNPNAGKTSIFNIASGSHQHVGNYGGVTVDSKEGRLKHKGYNFRMVDLPGTYSLSAYTPEELFVRRHILEEEPDVIINVVSASSLERNMYITTELMELKVPMVIALNMYDELQVSGREFDHETLAEMLNIPIIPTIGKNGFGIPSMLNKVIELYEAGDKGEDNNVNISYGRVLEKAISRLEHQFAEKDIAELDMPLRYVCIKLLEGDKDIKNSVSTLQNHEKIFARAERERGYIENLLREDPESAFTNARYGFIAGGLRETLSEKTTVSDTTRILDTIV
;
A
#
# COMPACT_ATOMS: atom_id res chain seq x y z
N MET A 1 25.98 1.91 12.74
CA MET A 1 25.69 0.87 13.77
C MET A 1 24.67 -0.10 13.19
N ARG A 2 24.55 -1.34 13.71
CA ARG A 2 23.48 -2.27 13.29
C ARG A 2 22.27 -2.16 14.22
N LEU A 3 21.05 -2.35 13.70
CA LEU A 3 19.83 -2.30 14.53
C LEU A 3 19.84 -3.34 15.67
N SER A 4 20.50 -4.48 15.46
CA SER A 4 20.69 -5.51 16.49
C SER A 4 21.55 -5.08 17.69
N GLU A 5 22.24 -3.94 17.58
CA GLU A 5 23.11 -3.36 18.61
C GLU A 5 22.38 -2.27 19.43
N LEU A 6 21.19 -1.83 18.99
CA LEU A 6 20.40 -0.80 19.64
C LEU A 6 19.88 -1.29 21.01
N GLN A 7 20.21 -0.58 22.08
CA GLN A 7 19.84 -0.99 23.43
C GLN A 7 18.37 -0.72 23.73
N THR A 8 17.80 -1.49 24.64
CA THR A 8 16.41 -1.34 25.07
C THR A 8 16.14 0.10 25.54
N GLY A 9 15.11 0.73 24.97
CA GLY A 9 14.71 2.11 25.25
C GLY A 9 15.33 3.15 24.33
N GLU A 10 16.42 2.81 23.62
CA GLU A 10 17.08 3.72 22.69
C GLU A 10 16.30 3.89 21.38
N LYS A 11 16.50 5.05 20.76
CA LYS A 11 15.98 5.42 19.45
C LYS A 11 17.13 5.61 18.47
N ALA A 12 16.89 5.25 17.23
CA ALA A 12 17.82 5.48 16.12
C ALA A 12 17.05 5.72 14.82
N TYR A 13 17.76 6.14 13.78
CA TYR A 13 17.23 6.40 12.45
C TYR A 13 17.80 5.39 11.47
N ILE A 14 16.92 4.80 10.65
CA ILE A 14 17.31 3.85 9.60
C ILE A 14 18.15 4.57 8.55
N VAL A 15 19.34 4.04 8.27
CA VAL A 15 20.21 4.52 7.19
C VAL A 15 19.95 3.72 5.93
N LYS A 16 19.96 2.38 6.04
CA LYS A 16 19.81 1.47 4.91
C LYS A 16 19.43 0.07 5.38
N VAL A 17 18.63 -0.64 4.57
CA VAL A 17 18.44 -2.09 4.71
C VAL A 17 19.31 -2.82 3.69
N ASN A 18 20.27 -3.62 4.18
CA ASN A 18 21.16 -4.41 3.33
C ASN A 18 20.55 -5.76 2.96
N GLY A 19 21.23 -6.45 2.05
CA GLY A 19 20.83 -7.76 1.55
C GLY A 19 20.08 -7.68 0.22
N SER A 20 19.43 -8.77 -0.15
CA SER A 20 18.60 -8.85 -1.35
C SER A 20 17.47 -9.86 -1.17
N GLY A 21 16.49 -9.83 -2.06
CA GLY A 21 15.40 -10.80 -2.10
C GLY A 21 14.24 -10.49 -1.13
N ALA A 22 13.39 -11.49 -0.92
CA ALA A 22 12.09 -11.36 -0.26
C ALA A 22 12.16 -10.71 1.12
N PHE A 23 13.16 -11.08 1.92
CA PHE A 23 13.30 -10.58 3.29
C PHE A 23 13.56 -9.06 3.33
N ARG A 24 14.49 -8.58 2.51
CA ARG A 24 14.81 -7.16 2.44
C ARG A 24 13.61 -6.34 1.98
N LYS A 25 12.92 -6.81 0.94
CA LYS A 25 11.72 -6.12 0.44
C LYS A 25 10.66 -6.05 1.53
N ARG A 26 10.38 -7.15 2.20
CA ARG A 26 9.45 -7.18 3.32
C ARG A 26 9.82 -6.14 4.38
N LEU A 27 11.09 -5.97 4.73
CA LEU A 27 11.51 -4.92 5.68
C LEU A 27 11.24 -3.50 5.15
N LEU A 28 11.58 -3.22 3.90
CA LEU A 28 11.30 -1.92 3.28
C LEU A 28 9.80 -1.62 3.26
N GLU A 29 9.01 -2.59 2.79
CA GLU A 29 7.55 -2.58 2.83
C GLU A 29 7.00 -2.63 4.24
N MET A 30 7.84 -2.91 5.26
CA MET A 30 7.56 -2.76 6.69
C MET A 30 7.79 -1.33 7.21
N GLY A 31 8.28 -0.42 6.39
CA GLY A 31 8.60 0.94 6.79
C GLY A 31 9.99 1.05 7.39
N PHE A 32 10.84 0.03 7.28
CA PHE A 32 12.28 0.16 7.55
C PHE A 32 12.96 0.90 6.38
N ILE A 33 12.53 2.13 6.16
CA ILE A 33 12.99 3.03 5.12
C ILE A 33 13.98 4.03 5.66
N ARG A 34 14.81 4.58 4.78
CA ARG A 34 15.79 5.60 5.14
C ARG A 34 15.14 6.79 5.84
N GLY A 35 15.74 7.22 6.95
CA GLY A 35 15.28 8.34 7.76
C GLY A 35 14.21 7.98 8.79
N GLN A 36 13.61 6.79 8.72
CA GLN A 36 12.58 6.38 9.66
C GLN A 36 13.16 6.22 11.07
N GLU A 37 12.47 6.76 12.08
CA GLU A 37 12.80 6.51 13.48
C GLU A 37 12.35 5.10 13.89
N VAL A 38 13.24 4.39 14.58
CA VAL A 38 12.99 3.08 15.18
C VAL A 38 13.43 3.09 16.64
N LYS A 39 12.63 2.49 17.51
CA LYS A 39 12.90 2.37 18.95
C LYS A 39 12.99 0.91 19.36
N SER A 40 14.02 0.56 20.14
CA SER A 40 14.11 -0.78 20.75
C SER A 40 13.22 -0.83 21.99
N ILE A 41 12.26 -1.77 22.03
CA ILE A 41 11.28 -1.88 23.12
C ILE A 41 11.67 -2.93 24.14
N LEU A 42 11.96 -4.15 23.67
CA LEU A 42 12.25 -5.26 24.55
C LEU A 42 13.06 -6.35 23.85
N ASN A 43 14.01 -6.93 24.58
CA ASN A 43 14.69 -8.14 24.17
C ASN A 43 13.98 -9.35 24.79
N ALA A 44 13.69 -10.38 23.99
CA ALA A 44 13.21 -11.65 24.55
C ALA A 44 14.23 -12.20 25.59
N PRO A 45 13.80 -13.08 26.52
CA PRO A 45 14.68 -13.61 27.58
C PRO A 45 15.98 -14.27 27.06
N LEU A 46 15.97 -14.77 25.83
CA LEU A 46 17.12 -15.37 25.13
C LEU A 46 17.81 -14.42 24.12
N LYS A 47 17.48 -13.13 24.15
CA LYS A 47 17.97 -12.06 23.25
C LYS A 47 17.62 -12.25 21.77
N ASP A 48 16.63 -13.11 21.47
CA ASP A 48 16.06 -13.32 20.13
C ASP A 48 14.63 -13.86 20.27
N PRO A 49 13.60 -13.28 19.60
CA PRO A 49 13.63 -12.07 18.78
C PRO A 49 13.73 -10.77 19.60
N ILE A 50 14.04 -9.67 18.91
CA ILE A 50 14.06 -8.31 19.46
C ILE A 50 12.80 -7.58 19.00
N LYS A 51 12.12 -6.91 19.94
CA LYS A 51 10.91 -6.14 19.67
C LYS A 51 11.27 -4.68 19.45
N TYR A 52 10.88 -4.15 18.29
CA TYR A 52 11.06 -2.76 17.90
C TYR A 52 9.71 -2.08 17.73
N GLN A 53 9.67 -0.78 18.00
CA GLN A 53 8.59 0.10 17.59
C GLN A 53 9.06 0.90 16.38
N ILE A 54 8.28 0.88 15.31
CA ILE A 54 8.51 1.64 14.09
C ILE A 54 7.19 2.24 13.64
N MET A 55 7.18 3.54 13.32
CA MET A 55 5.95 4.28 13.08
C MET A 55 4.98 4.11 14.28
N GLU A 56 3.72 3.75 14.01
CA GLU A 56 2.66 3.58 15.00
C GLU A 56 2.52 2.14 15.52
N TYR A 57 3.41 1.21 15.15
CA TYR A 57 3.24 -0.21 15.45
C TYR A 57 4.52 -0.89 15.93
N GLU A 58 4.35 -2.10 16.48
CA GLU A 58 5.43 -2.91 17.00
C GLU A 58 5.72 -4.10 16.07
N VAL A 59 7.01 -4.41 15.90
CA VAL A 59 7.50 -5.53 15.11
C VAL A 59 8.55 -6.31 15.88
N SER A 60 8.44 -7.63 15.83
CA SER A 60 9.47 -8.54 16.34
C SER A 60 10.34 -9.00 15.19
N LEU A 61 11.64 -8.71 15.24
CA LEU A 61 12.63 -9.18 14.27
C LEU A 61 13.57 -10.17 14.93
N ARG A 62 13.96 -11.21 14.18
CA ARG A 62 15.06 -12.05 14.63
C ARG A 62 16.36 -11.25 14.66
N ARG A 63 17.31 -11.67 15.47
CA ARG A 63 18.59 -10.96 15.56
C ARG A 63 19.35 -10.97 14.24
N SER A 64 19.29 -12.09 13.50
CA SER A 64 19.85 -12.21 12.14
C SER A 64 19.24 -11.22 11.14
N GLU A 65 17.97 -10.87 11.35
CA GLU A 65 17.22 -9.93 10.54
C GLU A 65 17.63 -8.49 10.88
N ALA A 66 17.70 -8.16 12.17
CA ALA A 66 18.11 -6.84 12.65
C ALA A 66 19.57 -6.48 12.30
N VAL A 67 20.47 -7.45 12.15
CA VAL A 67 21.86 -7.22 11.70
C VAL A 67 21.92 -6.63 10.27
N MET A 68 20.90 -6.88 9.44
CA MET A 68 20.87 -6.40 8.06
C MET A 68 20.54 -4.91 7.95
N ILE A 69 20.11 -4.27 9.05
CA ILE A 69 19.63 -2.89 9.06
C ILE A 69 20.71 -1.99 9.64
N GLU A 70 21.13 -0.99 8.87
CA GLU A 70 22.03 0.08 9.30
C GLU A 70 21.27 1.22 9.93
N ILE A 71 21.77 1.69 11.07
CA ILE A 71 21.18 2.79 11.82
C ILE A 71 22.22 3.85 12.21
N SER A 72 21.74 5.08 12.39
CA SER A 72 22.45 6.18 13.04
C SER A 72 21.68 6.67 14.27
N MET A 73 22.40 7.07 15.33
CA MET A 73 21.80 7.68 16.52
C MET A 73 21.43 9.15 16.30
N VAL A 74 21.97 9.78 15.25
CA VAL A 74 21.75 11.20 14.94
C VAL A 74 21.00 11.31 13.62
N LYS A 75 19.85 12.01 13.65
CA LYS A 75 18.98 12.17 12.48
C LYS A 75 19.72 12.79 11.27
N GLY A 76 20.57 13.79 11.52
CA GLY A 76 21.31 14.52 10.48
C GLY A 76 22.41 13.72 9.77
N ASP A 77 22.78 12.54 10.29
CA ASP A 77 23.75 11.65 9.61
C ASP A 77 23.09 10.80 8.52
N VAL A 78 21.76 10.78 8.47
CA VAL A 78 21.01 10.18 7.37
C VAL A 78 20.94 11.25 6.28
N PRO A 79 21.56 11.05 5.10
CA PRO A 79 21.53 12.11 4.10
C PRO A 79 20.07 12.33 3.68
N GLU A 80 19.60 13.57 3.71
CA GLU A 80 18.26 13.91 3.27
C GLU A 80 18.18 13.90 1.74
N TYR A 81 16.97 13.76 1.20
CA TYR A 81 16.75 14.09 -0.21
C TYR A 81 16.87 15.60 -0.34
N GLU A 82 17.78 16.10 -1.18
CA GLU A 82 17.71 17.47 -1.64
C GLU A 82 16.37 17.62 -2.38
N GLN A 83 15.40 18.26 -1.72
CA GLN A 83 14.21 18.76 -2.40
C GLN A 83 14.72 19.90 -3.30
N GLU A 84 14.90 19.61 -4.59
CA GLU A 84 15.10 20.67 -5.56
C GLU A 84 13.83 21.54 -5.55
N ASP A 85 13.96 22.79 -5.10
CA ASP A 85 12.91 23.80 -5.05
C ASP A 85 12.09 23.80 -6.35
N ASP A 86 10.76 23.78 -6.20
CA ASP A 86 9.77 23.78 -7.28
C ASP A 86 9.68 25.17 -7.94
N GLU A 87 10.67 25.51 -8.75
CA GLU A 87 10.58 26.57 -9.75
C GLU A 87 10.76 25.94 -11.14
N ASP A 88 9.71 25.28 -11.64
CA ASP A 88 9.36 25.19 -13.08
C ASP A 88 8.18 24.23 -13.27
N ARG A 89 6.96 24.79 -13.29
CA ARG A 89 5.77 24.08 -13.76
C ARG A 89 5.76 24.09 -15.29
N GLU A 90 6.41 23.12 -15.93
CA GLU A 90 6.09 22.82 -17.32
C GLU A 90 6.21 21.33 -17.68
N SER A 91 5.10 20.84 -18.27
CA SER A 91 4.93 19.57 -18.98
C SER A 91 5.00 18.28 -18.14
N ALA A 92 3.99 18.06 -17.29
CA ALA A 92 3.50 16.72 -17.02
C ALA A 92 3.05 16.08 -18.35
N ALA A 93 3.63 14.93 -18.70
CA ALA A 93 3.27 14.18 -19.88
C ALA A 93 1.76 13.85 -19.84
N LYS A 94 1.02 14.27 -20.89
CA LYS A 94 -0.37 13.87 -21.07
C LYS A 94 -0.42 12.34 -21.13
N ALA A 95 -1.00 11.72 -20.11
CA ALA A 95 -1.30 10.30 -20.09
C ALA A 95 -2.12 9.96 -21.35
N ARG A 96 -1.74 8.90 -22.06
CA ARG A 96 -2.54 8.39 -23.18
C ARG A 96 -3.74 7.64 -22.60
N PRO A 97 -4.95 7.82 -23.13
CA PRO A 97 -6.10 7.03 -22.69
C PRO A 97 -5.82 5.55 -23.01
N ILE A 98 -5.87 4.70 -21.98
CA ILE A 98 -5.81 3.25 -22.13
C ILE A 98 -7.25 2.79 -22.31
N GLN A 99 -7.64 2.44 -23.54
CA GLN A 99 -8.91 1.75 -23.75
C GLN A 99 -8.80 0.35 -23.13
N ARG A 100 -9.47 0.13 -21.99
CA ARG A 100 -9.74 -1.22 -21.51
C ARG A 100 -10.48 -1.99 -22.61
N LEU A 101 -9.91 -3.11 -23.03
CA LEU A 101 -10.61 -4.06 -23.88
C LEU A 101 -11.76 -4.63 -23.06
N ILE A 102 -12.99 -4.26 -23.42
CA ILE A 102 -14.20 -4.90 -22.90
C ILE A 102 -14.10 -6.38 -23.27
N LYS A 103 -13.60 -7.22 -22.36
CA LYS A 103 -13.77 -8.67 -22.47
C LYS A 103 -15.26 -8.94 -22.37
N THR A 104 -15.75 -9.66 -23.38
CA THR A 104 -17.13 -10.13 -23.54
C THR A 104 -17.73 -10.50 -22.20
N ALA A 105 -18.78 -9.76 -21.82
CA ALA A 105 -19.61 -10.02 -20.67
C ALA A 105 -19.98 -11.52 -20.63
N THR A 106 -19.32 -12.27 -19.74
CA THR A 106 -20.03 -13.35 -19.07
C THR A 106 -21.29 -12.73 -18.50
N GLU A 107 -22.44 -13.38 -18.67
CA GLU A 107 -23.75 -12.88 -18.24
C GLU A 107 -23.72 -12.52 -16.73
N LYS A 108 -23.26 -11.32 -16.38
CA LYS A 108 -23.29 -10.81 -15.00
C LYS A 108 -24.76 -10.75 -14.66
N GLU A 109 -25.17 -11.47 -13.62
CA GLU A 109 -26.51 -11.35 -13.08
C GLU A 109 -26.83 -9.85 -12.90
N PRO A 110 -28.01 -9.38 -13.35
CA PRO A 110 -28.34 -7.96 -13.29
C PRO A 110 -28.21 -7.45 -11.85
N ASN A 111 -27.56 -6.29 -11.71
CA ASN A 111 -27.27 -5.62 -10.44
C ASN A 111 -26.33 -6.38 -9.49
N THR A 112 -25.42 -7.22 -10.02
CA THR A 112 -24.37 -7.85 -9.21
C THR A 112 -23.06 -7.06 -9.25
N ILE A 113 -22.59 -6.61 -8.09
CA ILE A 113 -21.31 -5.92 -7.90
C ILE A 113 -20.31 -6.91 -7.31
N THR A 114 -19.19 -7.11 -7.99
CA THR A 114 -18.07 -7.91 -7.47
C THR A 114 -17.13 -7.03 -6.65
N VAL A 115 -16.78 -7.48 -5.45
CA VAL A 115 -15.99 -6.70 -4.50
C VAL A 115 -14.86 -7.52 -3.92
N ALA A 116 -13.63 -7.01 -3.98
CA ALA A 116 -12.49 -7.59 -3.29
C ALA A 116 -12.21 -6.81 -1.99
N LEU A 117 -12.14 -7.52 -0.87
CA LEU A 117 -11.76 -6.95 0.43
C LEU A 117 -10.26 -7.17 0.65
N VAL A 118 -9.49 -6.07 0.65
CA VAL A 118 -8.02 -6.06 0.73
C VAL A 118 -7.57 -5.27 1.95
N GLY A 119 -6.36 -5.51 2.44
CA GLY A 119 -5.77 -4.75 3.55
C GLY A 119 -4.88 -5.61 4.46
N ASN A 120 -4.19 -4.94 5.38
CA ASN A 120 -3.18 -5.56 6.24
C ASN A 120 -3.78 -6.70 7.09
N PRO A 121 -2.95 -7.70 7.49
CA PRO A 121 -3.31 -8.62 8.57
C PRO A 121 -3.81 -7.85 9.80
N ASN A 122 -4.84 -8.39 10.46
CA ASN A 122 -5.45 -7.81 11.65
C ASN A 122 -6.11 -6.42 11.48
N ALA A 123 -6.20 -5.85 10.27
CA ALA A 123 -6.94 -4.60 10.04
C ALA A 123 -8.47 -4.71 10.25
N GLY A 124 -8.98 -5.90 10.53
CA GLY A 124 -10.40 -6.19 10.78
C GLY A 124 -11.22 -6.48 9.53
N LYS A 125 -10.58 -6.86 8.41
CA LYS A 125 -11.23 -7.34 7.18
C LYS A 125 -12.29 -8.38 7.45
N THR A 126 -11.92 -9.50 8.08
CA THR A 126 -12.85 -10.59 8.36
C THR A 126 -14.02 -10.16 9.25
N SER A 127 -13.84 -9.18 10.15
CA SER A 127 -14.94 -8.63 10.94
C SER A 127 -15.93 -7.85 10.06
N ILE A 128 -15.43 -6.96 9.20
CA ILE A 128 -16.25 -6.25 8.21
C ILE A 128 -16.97 -7.23 7.28
N PHE A 129 -16.23 -8.22 6.74
CA PHE A 129 -16.77 -9.26 5.89
C PHE A 129 -17.92 -10.01 6.58
N ASN A 130 -17.71 -10.49 7.81
CA ASN A 130 -18.72 -11.24 8.55
C ASN A 130 -19.98 -10.43 8.82
N ILE A 131 -19.84 -9.16 9.22
CA ILE A 131 -21.00 -8.29 9.46
C ILE A 131 -21.72 -7.96 8.15
N ALA A 132 -21.00 -7.70 7.07
CA ALA A 132 -21.58 -7.39 5.77
C ALA A 132 -22.29 -8.61 5.14
N SER A 133 -21.65 -9.79 5.16
CA SER A 133 -22.19 -11.01 4.56
C SER A 133 -23.26 -11.70 5.40
N GLY A 134 -23.28 -11.44 6.72
CA GLY A 134 -24.09 -12.20 7.66
C GLY A 134 -23.79 -13.70 7.57
N SER A 135 -24.84 -14.54 7.56
CA SER A 135 -24.76 -16.01 7.54
C SER A 135 -24.51 -16.65 6.16
N HIS A 136 -24.33 -15.86 5.09
CA HIS A 136 -24.25 -16.37 3.70
C HIS A 136 -22.80 -16.41 3.20
N GLN A 137 -21.97 -17.23 3.86
CA GLN A 137 -20.56 -17.40 3.52
C GLN A 137 -20.30 -18.77 2.89
N HIS A 138 -19.37 -18.81 1.94
CA HIS A 138 -18.76 -20.01 1.42
C HIS A 138 -17.23 -19.89 1.55
N VAL A 139 -16.60 -20.91 2.12
CA VAL A 139 -15.13 -20.97 2.23
C VAL A 139 -14.63 -21.85 1.09
N GLY A 140 -13.72 -21.32 0.28
CA GLY A 140 -13.12 -22.05 -0.85
C GLY A 140 -11.59 -22.05 -0.77
N ASN A 141 -10.97 -23.13 -1.24
CA ASN A 141 -9.53 -23.22 -1.42
C ASN A 141 -9.20 -23.01 -2.91
N TYR A 142 -8.32 -22.08 -3.24
CA TYR A 142 -7.88 -21.85 -4.61
C TYR A 142 -6.65 -22.70 -4.98
N GLY A 143 -6.56 -23.04 -6.27
CA GLY A 143 -5.70 -24.09 -6.83
C GLY A 143 -4.25 -24.11 -6.34
N GLY A 144 -3.90 -25.14 -5.58
CA GLY A 144 -2.51 -25.55 -5.32
C GLY A 144 -1.79 -24.84 -4.17
N VAL A 145 -2.43 -23.89 -3.48
CA VAL A 145 -1.88 -23.20 -2.30
C VAL A 145 -2.85 -23.24 -1.13
N THR A 146 -2.34 -23.36 0.10
CA THR A 146 -3.12 -23.30 1.36
C THR A 146 -3.47 -21.86 1.74
N VAL A 147 -4.00 -21.10 0.79
CA VAL A 147 -4.39 -19.71 0.98
C VAL A 147 -5.92 -19.66 0.93
N ASP A 148 -6.53 -19.54 2.11
CA ASP A 148 -7.99 -19.51 2.25
C ASP A 148 -8.53 -18.15 1.82
N SER A 149 -9.48 -18.15 0.88
CA SER A 149 -10.32 -16.98 0.57
C SER A 149 -11.77 -17.29 0.92
N LYS A 150 -12.50 -16.30 1.43
CA LYS A 150 -13.91 -16.47 1.77
C LYS A 150 -14.76 -15.68 0.80
N GLU A 151 -15.73 -16.35 0.18
CA GLU A 151 -16.71 -15.68 -0.67
C GLU A 151 -18.02 -15.50 0.10
N GLY A 152 -18.59 -14.31 0.01
CA GLY A 152 -19.83 -13.95 0.67
C GLY A 152 -20.80 -13.33 -0.34
N ARG A 153 -22.08 -13.64 -0.19
CA ARG A 153 -23.14 -12.99 -0.98
C ARG A 153 -24.04 -12.19 -0.05
N LEU A 154 -24.26 -10.92 -0.36
CA LEU A 154 -25.19 -10.06 0.37
C LEU A 154 -26.05 -9.24 -0.59
N LYS A 155 -27.15 -8.69 -0.07
CA LYS A 155 -28.02 -7.75 -0.79
C LYS A 155 -28.03 -6.42 -0.06
N HIS A 156 -27.87 -5.33 -0.80
CA HIS A 156 -27.94 -3.97 -0.25
C HIS A 156 -28.51 -3.01 -1.28
N LYS A 157 -29.55 -2.25 -0.90
CA LYS A 157 -30.24 -1.26 -1.77
C LYS A 157 -30.60 -1.77 -3.18
N GLY A 158 -31.02 -3.04 -3.30
CA GLY A 158 -31.42 -3.62 -4.58
C GLY A 158 -30.27 -4.17 -5.44
N TYR A 159 -29.03 -4.04 -4.98
CA TYR A 159 -27.85 -4.66 -5.57
C TYR A 159 -27.51 -5.98 -4.86
N ASN A 160 -27.05 -6.96 -5.63
CA ASN A 160 -26.39 -8.16 -5.12
C ASN A 160 -24.89 -7.87 -5.05
N PHE A 161 -24.22 -8.24 -3.96
CA PHE A 161 -22.77 -8.16 -3.87
C PHE A 161 -22.21 -9.58 -3.83
N ARG A 162 -21.18 -9.82 -4.65
CA ARG A 162 -20.27 -10.96 -4.49
C ARG A 162 -18.97 -10.43 -3.91
N MET A 163 -18.79 -10.63 -2.62
CA MET A 163 -17.64 -10.12 -1.88
C MET A 163 -16.64 -11.24 -1.61
N VAL A 164 -15.35 -10.99 -1.82
CA VAL A 164 -14.26 -11.92 -1.53
C VAL A 164 -13.36 -11.33 -0.44
N ASP A 165 -13.23 -12.01 0.70
CA ASP A 165 -12.23 -11.70 1.74
C ASP A 165 -10.89 -12.29 1.27
N LEU A 166 -9.99 -11.42 0.84
CA LEU A 166 -8.65 -11.82 0.43
C LEU A 166 -7.71 -11.91 1.64
N PRO A 167 -6.69 -12.79 1.57
CA PRO A 167 -5.70 -12.92 2.62
C PRO A 167 -5.13 -11.58 3.04
N GLY A 168 -4.87 -11.43 4.34
CA GLY A 168 -4.20 -10.24 4.84
C GLY A 168 -2.79 -10.15 4.27
N THR A 169 -2.50 -9.05 3.59
CA THR A 169 -1.18 -8.77 3.03
C THR A 169 -0.77 -7.33 3.30
N TYR A 170 0.53 -7.09 3.40
CA TYR A 170 1.10 -5.77 3.61
C TYR A 170 1.48 -5.05 2.30
N SER A 171 1.58 -5.80 1.20
CA SER A 171 1.93 -5.31 -0.13
C SER A 171 1.30 -6.19 -1.22
N LEU A 172 1.44 -5.78 -2.48
CA LEU A 172 1.08 -6.53 -3.69
C LEU A 172 2.33 -7.02 -4.42
N SER A 173 3.36 -7.31 -3.64
CA SER A 173 4.62 -7.85 -4.12
C SER A 173 4.48 -9.35 -4.43
N ALA A 174 5.38 -9.93 -5.23
CA ALA A 174 5.25 -11.32 -5.68
C ALA A 174 5.90 -12.36 -4.74
N TYR A 175 6.15 -12.04 -3.47
CA TYR A 175 7.18 -12.76 -2.69
C TYR A 175 6.59 -13.82 -1.76
N THR A 176 5.49 -13.49 -1.10
CA THR A 176 4.71 -14.50 -0.36
C THR A 176 3.61 -15.07 -1.25
N PRO A 177 3.20 -16.34 -1.04
CA PRO A 177 2.04 -16.91 -1.71
C PRO A 177 0.78 -16.06 -1.52
N GLU A 178 0.61 -15.46 -0.34
CA GLU A 178 -0.52 -14.59 -0.01
C GLU A 178 -0.52 -13.29 -0.83
N GLU A 179 0.60 -12.57 -0.88
CA GLU A 179 0.72 -11.33 -1.67
C GLU A 179 0.50 -11.61 -3.17
N LEU A 180 1.12 -12.68 -3.69
CA LEU A 180 0.98 -13.09 -5.08
C LEU A 180 -0.46 -13.48 -5.40
N PHE A 181 -1.13 -14.21 -4.50
CA PHE A 181 -2.53 -14.59 -4.64
C PHE A 181 -3.44 -13.36 -4.67
N VAL A 182 -3.28 -12.43 -3.72
CA VAL A 182 -4.08 -11.18 -3.67
C VAL A 182 -3.91 -10.40 -4.97
N ARG A 183 -2.67 -10.22 -5.44
CA ARG A 183 -2.39 -9.52 -6.69
C ARG A 183 -3.05 -10.20 -7.89
N ARG A 184 -2.81 -11.51 -8.07
CA ARG A 184 -3.36 -12.25 -9.21
C ARG A 184 -4.88 -12.24 -9.20
N HIS A 185 -5.49 -12.43 -8.04
CA HIS A 185 -6.94 -12.37 -7.92
C HIS A 185 -7.51 -11.02 -8.36
N ILE A 186 -6.89 -9.89 -7.95
CA ILE A 186 -7.37 -8.56 -8.38
C ILE A 186 -7.20 -8.38 -9.90
N LEU A 187 -6.08 -8.84 -10.47
CA LEU A 187 -5.80 -8.70 -11.91
C LEU A 187 -6.63 -9.65 -12.78
N GLU A 188 -6.91 -10.85 -12.31
CA GLU A 188 -7.56 -11.92 -13.10
C GLU A 188 -9.09 -11.90 -12.93
N GLU A 189 -9.60 -11.65 -11.72
CA GLU A 189 -11.05 -11.62 -11.45
C GLU A 189 -11.67 -10.24 -11.68
N GLU A 190 -10.84 -9.20 -11.87
CA GLU A 190 -11.25 -7.82 -12.20
C GLU A 190 -12.45 -7.33 -11.37
N PRO A 191 -12.30 -7.22 -10.03
CA PRO A 191 -13.41 -6.82 -9.18
C PRO A 191 -13.90 -5.41 -9.57
N ASP A 192 -15.21 -5.21 -9.56
CA ASP A 192 -15.81 -3.92 -9.91
C ASP A 192 -15.34 -2.81 -8.95
N VAL A 193 -15.20 -3.13 -7.66
CA VAL A 193 -14.71 -2.20 -6.63
C VAL A 193 -13.84 -2.94 -5.60
N ILE A 194 -12.75 -2.32 -5.16
CA ILE A 194 -11.94 -2.77 -4.02
C ILE A 194 -12.43 -2.05 -2.75
N ILE A 195 -12.69 -2.81 -1.69
CA ILE A 195 -12.78 -2.25 -0.34
C ILE A 195 -11.43 -2.49 0.33
N ASN A 196 -10.68 -1.40 0.53
CA ASN A 196 -9.39 -1.43 1.21
C ASN A 196 -9.59 -1.13 2.70
N VAL A 197 -9.37 -2.13 3.56
CA VAL A 197 -9.57 -2.01 5.00
C VAL A 197 -8.29 -1.54 5.67
N VAL A 198 -8.33 -0.31 6.18
CA VAL A 198 -7.22 0.39 6.81
C VAL A 198 -7.52 0.52 8.31
N SER A 199 -6.64 0.00 9.16
CA SER A 199 -6.75 0.20 10.61
C SER A 199 -6.40 1.65 10.99
N ALA A 200 -7.34 2.34 11.63
CA ALA A 200 -7.18 3.72 12.09
C ALA A 200 -6.14 3.87 13.20
N SER A 201 -5.82 2.79 13.93
CA SER A 201 -4.78 2.79 14.96
C SER A 201 -3.36 2.63 14.41
N SER A 202 -3.21 2.36 13.10
CA SER A 202 -1.92 2.19 12.43
C SER A 202 -1.94 2.71 10.98
N LEU A 203 -2.33 3.97 10.80
CA LEU A 203 -2.68 4.58 9.50
C LEU A 203 -1.53 4.51 8.51
N GLU A 204 -0.38 5.11 8.86
CA GLU A 204 0.78 5.22 7.95
C GLU A 204 1.24 3.85 7.45
N ARG A 205 1.15 2.83 8.32
CA ARG A 205 1.47 1.44 8.00
C ARG A 205 0.47 0.81 7.02
N ASN A 206 -0.83 1.04 7.24
CA ASN A 206 -1.89 0.46 6.43
C ASN A 206 -2.06 1.19 5.10
N MET A 207 -1.65 2.45 5.00
CA MET A 207 -1.70 3.21 3.76
C MET A 207 -0.66 2.75 2.73
N TYR A 208 0.35 1.96 3.11
CA TYR A 208 1.33 1.44 2.15
C TYR A 208 0.69 0.62 1.04
N ILE A 209 -0.11 -0.41 1.37
CA ILE A 209 -0.79 -1.22 0.35
C ILE A 209 -1.79 -0.41 -0.47
N THR A 210 -2.39 0.63 0.12
CA THR A 210 -3.27 1.58 -0.58
C THR A 210 -2.56 2.19 -1.79
N THR A 211 -1.30 2.60 -1.62
CA THR A 211 -0.52 3.18 -2.71
C THR A 211 -0.27 2.19 -3.86
N GLU A 212 -0.14 0.90 -3.57
CA GLU A 212 0.01 -0.11 -4.62
C GLU A 212 -1.32 -0.45 -5.31
N LEU A 213 -2.42 -0.49 -4.56
CA LEU A 213 -3.76 -0.69 -5.12
C LEU A 213 -4.18 0.46 -6.06
N MET A 214 -3.75 1.70 -5.78
CA MET A 214 -3.97 2.86 -6.65
C MET A 214 -3.35 2.72 -8.04
N GLU A 215 -2.27 1.95 -8.18
CA GLU A 215 -1.61 1.70 -9.46
C GLU A 215 -2.37 0.67 -10.31
N LEU A 216 -3.25 -0.15 -9.71
CA LEU A 216 -4.09 -1.13 -10.41
C LEU A 216 -5.30 -0.50 -11.10
N LYS A 217 -5.62 0.77 -10.82
CA LYS A 217 -6.73 1.51 -11.46
C LYS A 217 -8.08 0.82 -11.33
N VAL A 218 -8.30 0.10 -10.24
CA VAL A 218 -9.62 -0.43 -9.86
C VAL A 218 -10.29 0.57 -8.93
N PRO A 219 -11.58 0.92 -9.13
CA PRO A 219 -12.31 1.79 -8.21
C PRO A 219 -12.19 1.29 -6.77
N MET A 220 -12.02 2.20 -5.81
CA MET A 220 -11.72 1.82 -4.43
C MET A 220 -12.52 2.64 -3.42
N VAL A 221 -12.92 2.00 -2.33
CA VAL A 221 -13.36 2.65 -1.08
C VAL A 221 -12.40 2.23 0.03
N ILE A 222 -11.94 3.18 0.83
CA ILE A 222 -11.18 2.89 2.04
C ILE A 222 -12.15 2.75 3.22
N ALA A 223 -12.17 1.58 3.82
CA ALA A 223 -12.84 1.36 5.10
C ALA A 223 -11.87 1.67 6.23
N LEU A 224 -11.98 2.87 6.81
CA LEU A 224 -11.17 3.30 7.94
C LEU A 224 -11.68 2.62 9.20
N ASN A 225 -11.21 1.42 9.46
CA ASN A 225 -11.71 0.53 10.49
C ASN A 225 -11.03 0.77 11.85
N MET A 226 -11.64 0.26 12.92
CA MET A 226 -11.22 0.53 14.30
C MET A 226 -11.26 2.03 14.63
N TYR A 227 -12.23 2.73 14.05
CA TYR A 227 -12.37 4.18 14.22
C TYR A 227 -12.60 4.58 15.69
N ASP A 228 -13.21 3.70 16.49
CA ASP A 228 -13.36 3.89 17.93
C ASP A 228 -12.02 3.91 18.67
N GLU A 229 -11.03 3.12 18.24
CA GLU A 229 -9.69 3.15 18.83
C GLU A 229 -8.98 4.47 18.55
N LEU A 230 -9.16 5.02 17.35
CA LEU A 230 -8.65 6.34 16.99
C LEU A 230 -9.28 7.42 17.90
N GLN A 231 -10.60 7.39 18.09
CA GLN A 231 -11.29 8.32 18.98
C GLN A 231 -10.79 8.23 20.43
N VAL A 232 -10.56 7.01 20.94
CA VAL A 232 -10.02 6.79 22.29
C VAL A 232 -8.57 7.28 22.42
N SER A 233 -7.77 7.15 21.36
CA SER A 233 -6.37 7.60 21.38
C SER A 233 -6.23 9.13 21.54
N GLY A 234 -7.27 9.88 21.14
CA GLY A 234 -7.27 11.35 21.15
C GLY A 234 -6.49 11.98 20.00
N ARG A 235 -6.12 11.19 18.97
CA ARG A 235 -5.65 11.69 17.66
C ARG A 235 -6.86 12.18 16.87
N GLU A 236 -6.71 13.28 16.13
CA GLU A 236 -7.73 13.72 15.17
C GLU A 236 -7.25 13.40 13.76
N PHE A 237 -8.14 12.86 12.95
CA PHE A 237 -7.84 12.50 11.57
C PHE A 237 -8.92 13.06 10.64
N ASP A 238 -8.54 14.07 9.87
CA ASP A 238 -9.33 14.65 8.79
C ASP A 238 -9.28 13.74 7.55
N HIS A 239 -10.01 12.63 7.67
CA HIS A 239 -10.15 11.66 6.61
C HIS A 239 -10.93 12.18 5.39
N GLU A 240 -11.70 13.27 5.52
CA GLU A 240 -12.42 13.88 4.41
C GLU A 240 -11.43 14.61 3.49
N THR A 241 -10.55 15.45 4.06
CA THR A 241 -9.49 16.10 3.29
C THR A 241 -8.56 15.07 2.65
N LEU A 242 -8.18 14.00 3.36
CA LEU A 242 -7.37 12.95 2.74
C LEU A 242 -8.11 12.23 1.61
N ALA A 243 -9.42 11.99 1.76
CA ALA A 243 -10.24 11.39 0.71
C ALA A 243 -10.26 12.24 -0.57
N GLU A 244 -10.36 13.56 -0.43
CA GLU A 244 -10.28 14.51 -1.54
C GLU A 244 -8.89 14.51 -2.20
N MET A 245 -7.82 14.56 -1.40
CA MET A 245 -6.43 14.53 -1.90
C MET A 245 -6.12 13.26 -2.69
N LEU A 246 -6.67 12.11 -2.26
CA LEU A 246 -6.48 10.83 -2.92
C LEU A 246 -7.49 10.58 -4.05
N ASN A 247 -8.57 11.36 -4.10
CA ASN A 247 -9.79 11.05 -4.86
C ASN A 247 -10.30 9.62 -4.60
N ILE A 248 -10.25 9.20 -3.33
CA ILE A 248 -10.71 7.87 -2.88
C ILE A 248 -11.60 8.09 -1.65
N PRO A 249 -12.87 7.65 -1.66
CA PRO A 249 -13.73 7.77 -0.50
C PRO A 249 -13.19 7.03 0.71
N ILE A 250 -13.07 7.73 1.84
CA ILE A 250 -12.67 7.14 3.13
C ILE A 250 -13.88 7.13 4.05
N ILE A 251 -14.32 5.94 4.48
CA ILE A 251 -15.51 5.75 5.31
C ILE A 251 -15.09 5.21 6.68
N PRO A 252 -15.31 5.95 7.77
CA PRO A 252 -15.12 5.45 9.14
C PRO A 252 -15.98 4.21 9.40
N THR A 253 -15.36 3.14 9.91
CA THR A 253 -16.03 1.88 10.21
C THR A 253 -15.59 1.30 11.55
N ILE A 254 -16.48 0.50 12.15
CA ILE A 254 -16.17 -0.32 13.33
C ILE A 254 -16.68 -1.74 13.04
N GLY A 255 -15.81 -2.58 12.50
CA GLY A 255 -16.16 -3.93 12.02
C GLY A 255 -16.74 -4.86 13.09
N LYS A 256 -16.55 -4.58 14.40
CA LYS A 256 -17.13 -5.39 15.49
C LYS A 256 -18.61 -5.11 15.76
N ASN A 257 -19.12 -3.92 15.42
CA ASN A 257 -20.51 -3.54 15.69
C ASN A 257 -21.29 -3.10 14.43
N GLY A 258 -20.62 -3.05 13.28
CA GLY A 258 -21.21 -2.73 11.99
C GLY A 258 -21.37 -1.25 11.69
N PHE A 259 -20.85 -0.36 12.54
CA PHE A 259 -20.85 1.09 12.26
C PHE A 259 -20.15 1.37 10.93
N GLY A 260 -20.74 2.25 10.13
CA GLY A 260 -20.20 2.70 8.84
C GLY A 260 -20.36 1.71 7.67
N ILE A 261 -20.62 0.42 7.92
CA ILE A 261 -20.71 -0.60 6.85
C ILE A 261 -21.84 -0.29 5.84
N PRO A 262 -23.06 0.10 6.23
CA PRO A 262 -24.09 0.48 5.26
C PRO A 262 -23.70 1.69 4.39
N SER A 263 -22.98 2.66 4.97
CA SER A 263 -22.49 3.84 4.24
C SER A 263 -21.37 3.47 3.27
N MET A 264 -20.46 2.59 3.69
CA MET A 264 -19.41 2.03 2.83
C MET A 264 -20.02 1.30 1.62
N LEU A 265 -21.02 0.44 1.84
CA LEU A 265 -21.71 -0.27 0.75
C LEU A 265 -22.48 0.68 -0.18
N ASN A 266 -23.05 1.78 0.35
CA ASN A 266 -23.63 2.82 -0.50
C ASN A 266 -22.58 3.44 -1.41
N LYS A 267 -21.39 3.72 -0.87
CA LYS A 267 -20.32 4.33 -1.67
C LYS A 267 -19.77 3.40 -2.75
N VAL A 268 -19.73 2.10 -2.47
CA VAL A 268 -19.43 1.08 -3.48
C VAL A 268 -20.44 1.10 -4.63
N ILE A 269 -21.74 1.23 -4.32
CA ILE A 269 -22.79 1.36 -5.36
C ILE A 269 -22.57 2.63 -6.19
N GLU A 270 -22.30 3.76 -5.54
CA GLU A 270 -22.04 5.03 -6.25
C GLU A 270 -20.86 4.93 -7.22
N LEU A 271 -19.76 4.29 -6.81
CA LEU A 271 -18.59 4.06 -7.67
C LEU A 271 -18.91 3.11 -8.82
N TYR A 272 -19.65 2.03 -8.54
CA TYR A 272 -20.09 1.08 -9.55
C TYR A 272 -20.99 1.74 -10.61
N GLU A 273 -21.97 2.54 -10.18
CA GLU A 273 -22.90 3.25 -11.06
C GLU A 273 -22.23 4.37 -11.87
N ALA A 274 -21.17 5.00 -11.33
CA ALA A 274 -20.41 6.02 -12.05
C ALA A 274 -19.70 5.43 -13.30
N GLY A 275 -19.33 4.14 -13.26
CA GLY A 275 -18.63 3.43 -14.33
C GLY A 275 -17.27 4.06 -14.69
N ASP A 276 -16.80 3.81 -15.91
CA ASP A 276 -15.50 4.31 -16.42
C ASP A 276 -15.47 5.82 -16.72
N LYS A 277 -16.50 6.59 -16.33
CA LYS A 277 -16.53 8.05 -16.52
C LYS A 277 -15.50 8.79 -15.66
N GLY A 278 -14.72 8.08 -14.84
CA GLY A 278 -13.70 8.61 -13.93
C GLY A 278 -12.24 8.47 -14.41
N GLU A 279 -11.97 7.96 -15.62
CA GLU A 279 -10.59 7.70 -16.09
C GLU A 279 -9.66 8.92 -16.01
N ASP A 280 -10.18 10.15 -16.16
CA ASP A 280 -9.39 11.39 -16.12
C ASP A 280 -9.08 11.92 -14.70
N ASN A 281 -9.64 11.32 -13.63
CA ASN A 281 -9.50 11.84 -12.25
C ASN A 281 -8.68 10.94 -11.31
N ASN A 282 -7.96 9.94 -11.82
CA ASN A 282 -7.15 9.09 -10.97
C ASN A 282 -5.89 9.84 -10.48
N VAL A 283 -5.83 10.11 -9.18
CA VAL A 283 -4.63 10.64 -8.53
C VAL A 283 -3.51 9.61 -8.69
N ASN A 284 -2.44 10.00 -9.38
CA ASN A 284 -1.23 9.21 -9.48
C ASN A 284 -0.27 9.63 -8.37
N ILE A 285 0.37 8.65 -7.74
CA ILE A 285 1.47 8.93 -6.81
C ILE A 285 2.63 9.50 -7.62
N SER A 286 3.09 10.69 -7.24
CA SER A 286 4.30 11.28 -7.79
C SER A 286 5.51 10.66 -7.11
N TYR A 287 6.31 9.91 -7.85
CA TYR A 287 7.54 9.30 -7.35
C TYR A 287 8.77 10.23 -7.41
N GLY A 288 8.55 11.50 -7.72
CA GLY A 288 9.62 12.47 -7.94
C GLY A 288 10.29 12.33 -9.31
N ARG A 289 11.02 13.38 -9.70
CA ARG A 289 11.50 13.57 -11.08
C ARG A 289 12.33 12.42 -11.64
N VAL A 290 13.20 11.82 -10.81
CA VAL A 290 14.08 10.73 -11.25
C VAL A 290 13.28 9.48 -11.60
N LEU A 291 12.38 9.06 -10.72
CA LEU A 291 11.55 7.87 -10.91
C LEU A 291 10.49 8.09 -12.00
N GLU A 292 9.84 9.25 -12.05
CA GLU A 292 8.86 9.56 -13.11
C GLU A 292 9.51 9.59 -14.51
N LYS A 293 10.72 10.15 -14.64
CA LYS A 293 11.46 10.10 -15.91
C LYS A 293 11.77 8.66 -16.31
N ALA A 294 12.16 7.80 -15.36
CA ALA A 294 12.43 6.39 -15.63
C ALA A 294 11.17 5.63 -16.07
N ILE A 295 10.03 5.87 -15.40
CA ILE A 295 8.73 5.30 -15.77
C ILE A 295 8.35 5.70 -17.19
N SER A 296 8.27 7.00 -17.49
CA SER A 296 7.88 7.51 -18.80
C SER A 296 8.76 6.98 -19.94
N ARG A 297 10.08 6.92 -19.69
CA ARG A 297 11.06 6.38 -20.63
C ARG A 297 10.89 4.89 -20.92
N LEU A 298 10.36 4.13 -19.96
CA LEU A 298 10.06 2.72 -20.11
C LEU A 298 8.70 2.51 -20.78
N GLU A 299 7.69 3.32 -20.44
CA GLU A 299 6.36 3.32 -21.08
C GLU A 299 6.48 3.47 -22.61
N HIS A 300 7.40 4.33 -23.08
CA HIS A 300 7.66 4.50 -24.52
C HIS A 300 8.22 3.27 -25.25
N GLN A 301 8.52 2.17 -24.55
CA GLN A 301 8.91 0.90 -25.20
C GLN A 301 7.72 0.00 -25.52
N PHE A 302 6.57 0.25 -24.93
CA PHE A 302 5.36 -0.55 -25.12
C PHE A 302 4.51 0.01 -26.27
N ALA A 303 4.05 -0.87 -27.15
CA ALA A 303 3.01 -0.57 -28.13
C ALA A 303 1.63 -0.90 -27.56
N GLU A 304 0.57 -0.35 -28.16
CA GLU A 304 -0.83 -0.62 -27.73
C GLU A 304 -1.17 -2.11 -27.71
N LYS A 305 -0.67 -2.87 -28.69
CA LYS A 305 -0.83 -4.33 -28.74
C LYS A 305 -0.21 -5.05 -27.54
N ASP A 306 0.90 -4.53 -27.01
CA ASP A 306 1.61 -5.15 -25.90
C ASP A 306 0.82 -4.95 -24.60
N ILE A 307 0.23 -3.76 -24.44
CA ILE A 307 -0.62 -3.41 -23.29
C ILE A 307 -1.88 -4.29 -23.29
N ALA A 308 -2.51 -4.45 -24.46
CA ALA A 308 -3.68 -5.31 -24.64
C ALA A 308 -3.39 -6.78 -24.33
N GLU A 309 -2.18 -7.28 -24.66
CA GLU A 309 -1.78 -8.67 -24.37
C GLU A 309 -1.56 -8.90 -22.87
N LEU A 310 -0.99 -7.91 -22.16
CA LEU A 310 -0.73 -8.01 -20.73
C LEU A 310 -1.98 -7.88 -19.86
N ASP A 311 -3.00 -7.17 -20.34
CA ASP A 311 -4.25 -6.92 -19.62
C ASP A 311 -4.02 -6.26 -18.24
N MET A 312 -3.05 -5.34 -18.17
CA MET A 312 -2.65 -4.64 -16.94
C MET A 312 -2.38 -3.16 -17.23
N PRO A 313 -2.55 -2.27 -16.23
CA PRO A 313 -2.17 -0.87 -16.40
C PRO A 313 -0.67 -0.73 -16.74
N LEU A 314 -0.36 -0.02 -17.83
CA LEU A 314 1.02 0.12 -18.31
C LEU A 314 1.97 0.71 -17.25
N ARG A 315 1.51 1.75 -16.54
CA ARG A 315 2.28 2.39 -15.48
C ARG A 315 2.67 1.39 -14.38
N TYR A 316 1.72 0.56 -13.96
CA TYR A 316 1.95 -0.51 -12.99
C TYR A 316 3.02 -1.50 -13.47
N VAL A 317 2.92 -1.96 -14.73
CA VAL A 317 3.91 -2.87 -15.34
C VAL A 317 5.30 -2.23 -15.34
N CYS A 318 5.40 -0.95 -15.74
CA CYS A 318 6.67 -0.23 -15.76
C CYS A 318 7.29 -0.08 -14.38
N ILE A 319 6.51 0.31 -13.37
CA ILE A 319 6.97 0.41 -11.98
C ILE A 319 7.48 -0.96 -11.51
N LYS A 320 6.71 -2.04 -11.72
CA LYS A 320 7.10 -3.38 -11.26
C LYS A 320 8.33 -3.93 -11.98
N LEU A 321 8.52 -3.62 -13.27
CA LEU A 321 9.76 -3.93 -13.99
C LEU A 321 10.96 -3.17 -13.41
N LEU A 322 10.79 -1.88 -13.08
CA LEU A 322 11.83 -1.07 -12.46
C LEU A 322 12.14 -1.53 -11.05
N GLU A 323 11.16 -2.04 -10.29
CA GLU A 323 11.36 -2.70 -8.99
C GLU A 323 12.02 -4.08 -9.14
N GLY A 324 11.88 -4.72 -10.29
CA GLY A 324 12.51 -6.01 -10.61
C GLY A 324 11.63 -7.20 -10.26
N ASP A 325 10.31 -7.01 -10.28
CA ASP A 325 9.32 -8.04 -10.01
C ASP A 325 9.43 -9.19 -11.01
N LYS A 326 9.60 -10.42 -10.50
CA LYS A 326 9.84 -11.60 -11.32
C LYS A 326 8.60 -12.06 -12.08
N ASP A 327 7.42 -11.91 -11.50
CA ASP A 327 6.15 -12.36 -12.10
C ASP A 327 5.77 -11.43 -13.26
N ILE A 328 5.98 -10.12 -13.09
CA ILE A 328 5.80 -9.17 -14.19
C ILE A 328 6.87 -9.36 -15.27
N LYS A 329 8.13 -9.65 -14.91
CA LYS A 329 9.15 -10.05 -15.89
C LYS A 329 8.73 -11.30 -16.68
N ASN A 330 8.13 -12.30 -16.02
CA ASN A 330 7.63 -13.50 -16.70
C ASN A 330 6.42 -13.21 -17.60
N SER A 331 5.56 -12.27 -17.21
CA SER A 331 4.43 -11.86 -18.05
C SER A 331 4.92 -11.10 -19.29
N VAL A 332 5.88 -10.18 -19.12
CA VAL A 332 6.47 -9.40 -20.21
C VAL A 332 7.32 -10.24 -21.17
N SER A 333 7.85 -11.39 -20.73
CA SER A 333 8.65 -12.26 -21.59
C SER A 333 7.84 -12.96 -22.70
N THR A 334 6.51 -12.96 -22.62
CA THR A 334 5.65 -13.47 -23.70
C THR A 334 5.60 -12.50 -24.89
N LEU A 335 5.89 -11.21 -24.67
CA LEU A 335 5.81 -10.17 -25.69
C LEU A 335 6.95 -10.27 -26.70
N GLN A 336 6.66 -10.03 -27.97
CA GLN A 336 7.66 -10.10 -29.05
C GLN A 336 8.86 -9.15 -28.88
N ASN A 337 8.67 -7.99 -28.23
CA ASN A 337 9.69 -6.97 -27.98
C ASN A 337 10.31 -7.04 -26.57
N HIS A 338 10.12 -8.15 -25.83
CA HIS A 338 10.54 -8.27 -24.43
C HIS A 338 12.02 -7.92 -24.19
N GLU A 339 12.92 -8.29 -25.11
CA GLU A 339 14.37 -8.02 -24.97
C GLU A 339 14.66 -6.51 -24.92
N LYS A 340 13.98 -5.73 -25.76
CA LYS A 340 14.13 -4.27 -25.82
C LYS A 340 13.57 -3.63 -24.55
N ILE A 341 12.44 -4.12 -24.05
CA ILE A 341 11.81 -3.67 -22.82
C ILE A 341 12.75 -3.94 -21.63
N PHE A 342 13.29 -5.15 -21.50
CA PHE A 342 14.21 -5.50 -20.43
C PHE A 342 15.53 -4.70 -20.49
N ALA A 343 16.10 -4.54 -21.68
CA ALA A 343 17.30 -3.72 -21.85
C ALA A 343 17.07 -2.25 -21.45
N ARG A 344 15.87 -1.70 -21.72
CA ARG A 344 15.49 -0.36 -21.26
C ARG A 344 15.30 -0.32 -19.75
N ALA A 345 14.58 -1.29 -19.17
CA ALA A 345 14.34 -1.35 -17.74
C ALA A 345 15.66 -1.40 -16.96
N GLU A 346 16.62 -2.25 -17.34
CA GLU A 346 17.92 -2.33 -16.64
C GLU A 346 18.75 -1.06 -16.78
N ARG A 347 18.66 -0.35 -17.92
CA ARG A 347 19.29 0.97 -18.07
C ARG A 347 18.71 2.00 -17.11
N GLU A 348 17.38 2.06 -17.01
CA GLU A 348 16.72 3.01 -16.10
C GLU A 348 16.94 2.64 -14.63
N ARG A 349 17.00 1.34 -14.29
CA ARG A 349 17.40 0.88 -12.96
C ARG A 349 18.80 1.38 -12.58
N GLY A 350 19.79 1.24 -13.47
CA GLY A 350 21.14 1.77 -13.25
C GLY A 350 21.17 3.31 -13.18
N TYR A 351 20.30 4.01 -13.92
CA TYR A 351 20.16 5.46 -13.83
C TYR A 351 19.64 5.90 -12.45
N ILE A 352 18.62 5.21 -11.92
CA ILE A 352 18.08 5.45 -10.58
C ILE A 352 19.16 5.22 -9.51
N GLU A 353 19.86 4.08 -9.59
CA GLU A 353 20.95 3.73 -8.66
C GLU A 353 22.04 4.78 -8.58
N ASN A 354 22.46 5.31 -9.73
CA ASN A 354 23.53 6.30 -9.78
C ASN A 354 23.10 7.66 -9.22
N LEU A 355 21.88 8.11 -9.53
CA LEU A 355 21.41 9.44 -9.11
C LEU A 355 20.96 9.47 -7.65
N LEU A 356 20.17 8.49 -7.23
CA LEU A 356 19.63 8.45 -5.86
C LEU A 356 20.59 7.79 -4.87
N ARG A 357 21.67 7.16 -5.36
CA ARG A 357 22.60 6.34 -4.56
C ARG A 357 21.88 5.25 -3.77
N GLU A 358 20.80 4.73 -4.35
CA GLU A 358 19.89 3.78 -3.75
C GLU A 358 19.28 2.89 -4.84
N ASP A 359 19.07 1.61 -4.55
CA ASP A 359 18.47 0.71 -5.52
C ASP A 359 17.00 1.07 -5.81
N PRO A 360 16.48 0.70 -6.99
CA PRO A 360 15.17 1.17 -7.43
C PRO A 360 14.03 0.73 -6.50
N GLU A 361 14.11 -0.47 -5.93
CA GLU A 361 13.10 -1.01 -5.03
C GLU A 361 13.00 -0.17 -3.74
N SER A 362 14.14 0.16 -3.15
CA SER A 362 14.18 1.09 -2.02
C SER A 362 13.70 2.50 -2.41
N ALA A 363 14.11 3.01 -3.57
CA ALA A 363 13.70 4.34 -4.02
C ALA A 363 12.17 4.46 -4.18
N PHE A 364 11.52 3.49 -4.84
CA PHE A 364 10.06 3.45 -4.95
C PHE A 364 9.38 3.32 -3.59
N THR A 365 9.92 2.48 -2.69
CA THR A 365 9.36 2.30 -1.36
C THR A 365 9.45 3.59 -0.52
N ASN A 366 10.60 4.26 -0.55
CA ASN A 366 10.81 5.54 0.12
C ASN A 366 9.84 6.60 -0.42
N ALA A 367 9.64 6.66 -1.74
CA ALA A 367 8.72 7.60 -2.35
C ALA A 367 7.25 7.33 -1.98
N ARG A 368 6.82 6.06 -1.88
CA ARG A 368 5.48 5.70 -1.36
C ARG A 368 5.28 6.18 0.08
N TYR A 369 6.24 5.92 0.96
CA TYR A 369 6.15 6.39 2.33
C TYR A 369 6.23 7.92 2.43
N GLY A 370 7.03 8.57 1.59
CA GLY A 370 7.06 10.02 1.49
C GLY A 370 5.70 10.61 1.10
N PHE A 371 5.01 9.99 0.14
CA PHE A 371 3.65 10.36 -0.25
C PHE A 371 2.65 10.20 0.91
N ILE A 372 2.69 9.06 1.60
CA ILE A 372 1.82 8.79 2.76
C ILE A 372 2.10 9.78 3.89
N ALA A 373 3.36 9.98 4.25
CA ALA A 373 3.76 10.90 5.30
C ALA A 373 3.38 12.35 4.98
N GLY A 374 3.45 12.76 3.70
CA GLY A 374 2.97 14.06 3.23
C GLY A 374 1.46 14.21 3.44
N GLY A 375 0.66 13.26 2.96
CA GLY A 375 -0.80 13.27 3.14
C GLY A 375 -1.23 13.26 4.62
N LEU A 376 -0.58 12.42 5.45
CA LEU A 376 -0.88 12.36 6.88
C LEU A 376 -0.42 13.59 7.63
N ARG A 377 0.67 14.26 7.24
CA ARG A 377 1.10 15.50 7.90
C ARG A 377 0.02 16.59 7.84
N GLU A 378 -0.73 16.66 6.74
CA GLU A 378 -1.80 17.64 6.55
C GLU A 378 -3.12 17.25 7.24
N THR A 379 -3.33 15.95 7.49
CA THR A 379 -4.65 15.41 7.85
C THR A 379 -4.70 14.72 9.20
N LEU A 380 -3.56 14.38 9.78
CA LEU A 380 -3.46 13.67 11.05
C LEU A 380 -2.76 14.57 12.07
N SER A 381 -3.47 14.93 13.13
CA SER A 381 -2.89 15.64 14.27
C SER A 381 -2.65 14.69 15.43
N GLU A 382 -1.46 14.84 16.04
CA GLU A 382 -1.21 14.25 17.35
C GLU A 382 -1.91 15.06 18.45
N LYS A 383 -2.13 14.41 19.60
CA LYS A 383 -2.84 15.00 20.73
C LYS A 383 -2.12 16.27 21.21
N THR A 384 -2.80 17.41 21.12
CA THR A 384 -2.39 18.64 21.83
C THR A 384 -2.77 18.48 23.31
N THR A 385 -2.04 17.68 24.08
CA THR A 385 -2.25 17.65 25.52
C THR A 385 -1.65 18.89 26.17
N VAL A 386 -2.52 19.83 26.53
CA VAL A 386 -2.29 20.91 27.52
C VAL A 386 -1.94 20.35 28.92
N SER A 387 -1.78 19.02 29.08
CA SER A 387 -1.51 18.35 30.36
C SER A 387 -0.03 18.28 30.76
N ASP A 388 0.92 18.64 29.89
CA ASP A 388 2.34 18.62 30.27
C ASP A 388 2.70 19.79 31.20
N THR A 389 1.94 20.89 31.20
CA THR A 389 2.11 21.97 32.19
C THR A 389 1.70 21.56 33.61
N THR A 390 0.72 20.65 33.77
CA THR A 390 0.28 20.23 35.11
C THR A 390 1.23 19.20 35.73
N ARG A 391 1.85 18.34 34.91
CA ARG A 391 2.88 17.39 35.40
C ARG A 391 4.17 18.07 35.85
N ILE A 392 4.51 19.24 35.29
CA ILE A 392 5.67 20.03 35.73
C ILE A 392 5.42 20.68 37.10
N LEU A 393 4.16 21.00 37.44
CA LEU A 393 3.83 21.62 38.73
C LEU A 393 3.79 20.62 39.89
N ASP A 394 3.39 19.36 39.65
CA ASP A 394 3.39 18.31 40.68
C ASP A 394 4.79 17.78 41.03
N THR A 395 5.84 18.22 40.30
CA THR A 395 7.23 17.83 40.59
C THR A 395 7.97 18.88 41.44
N ILE A 396 7.31 20.00 41.79
CA ILE A 396 7.90 21.11 42.56
C ILE A 396 7.30 21.26 43.98
N VAL A 397 6.45 20.33 44.44
CA VAL A 397 5.93 20.33 45.83
C VAL A 397 6.55 19.21 46.66
#